data_AF-A0A5J4RS39-F1
#
_entry.id   AF-A0A5J4RS39-F1
#
_cell.length_a   1.000
_cell.length_b   1.000
_cell.length_c   1.000
_cell.angle_alpha   90.00
_cell.angle_beta   90.00
_cell.angle_gamma   90.00
#
_symmetry.space_group_name_H-M   'P 1'
#
loop_
_entity.id
_entity.type
_entity.pdbx_description
1 polymer ?
#
loop_
_entity_poly.entity_id
_entity_poly.type
_entity_poly.pdbx_seq_one_letter_code
_entity_poly.pdbx_strand_id
1 'polypeptide(L)'
;MDIFMTEFSQAYKNYRIIMVMDRASWHTGDKAKKWENIVPLFQPPKSPELNPVEHLWHHVREKGNFKNHTFHSLCEVETHLMAELNK
;
A
#
# COMPACT_ATOMS: atom_id res chain seq x y z
N MET A 1 -4.19 -4.71 9.96
CA MET A 1 -3.04 -3.77 9.98
C MET A 1 -2.03 -4.15 11.05
N ASP A 2 -2.46 -4.44 12.28
CA ASP A 2 -1.55 -4.72 13.41
C ASP A 2 -0.53 -5.83 13.19
N ILE A 3 -0.94 -6.97 12.61
CA ILE A 3 -0.01 -8.08 12.30
C ILE A 3 1.05 -7.61 11.31
N PHE A 4 0.63 -7.09 10.16
CA PHE A 4 1.54 -6.56 9.14
C PHE A 4 2.53 -5.55 9.72
N MET A 5 2.04 -4.56 10.46
CA MET A 5 2.90 -3.51 11.04
C MET A 5 3.86 -4.06 12.10
N THR A 6 3.45 -5.07 12.87
CA THR A 6 4.31 -5.74 13.85
C THR A 6 5.43 -6.50 13.13
N GLU A 7 5.10 -7.32 12.14
CA GLU A 7 6.09 -8.07 11.36
C GLU A 7 7.02 -7.13 10.59
N PHE A 8 6.47 -6.08 9.98
CA PHE A 8 7.23 -5.07 9.25
C PHE A 8 8.18 -4.28 10.15
N SER A 9 7.71 -3.85 11.34
CA SER A 9 8.55 -3.22 12.35
C SER A 9 9.74 -4.10 12.75
N GLN A 10 9.49 -5.41 12.95
CA GLN A 10 10.54 -6.38 13.31
C GLN A 10 11.52 -6.66 12.17
N ALA A 11 11.02 -6.86 10.95
CA ALA A 11 11.85 -7.10 9.77
C ALA A 11 12.82 -5.94 9.49
N TYR A 12 12.38 -4.70 9.78
CA TYR A 12 13.16 -3.48 9.56
C TYR A 12 13.52 -2.77 10.88
N LYS A 13 13.78 -3.53 11.96
CA LYS A 13 14.01 -2.98 13.31
C LYS A 13 15.13 -1.94 13.42
N ASN A 14 16.12 -1.99 12.52
CA ASN A 14 17.27 -1.07 12.52
C ASN A 14 17.02 0.22 11.71
N TYR A 15 15.85 0.36 11.08
CA TYR A 15 15.49 1.53 10.27
C TYR A 15 14.50 2.41 11.00
N ARG A 16 14.68 3.74 10.90
CA ARG A 16 13.62 4.69 11.20
C ARG A 16 12.74 4.85 9.96
N ILE A 17 11.49 4.43 10.06
CA ILE A 17 10.57 4.37 8.92
C ILE A 17 9.55 5.50 9.04
N ILE A 18 9.46 6.32 8.00
CA ILE A 18 8.35 7.27 7.83
C ILE A 18 7.37 6.62 6.89
N MET A 19 6.18 6.28 7.38
CA MET A 19 5.16 5.59 6.59
C MET A 19 4.08 6.58 6.16
N VAL A 20 4.02 6.88 4.87
CA VAL A 20 2.97 7.75 4.30
C VAL A 20 1.68 6.96 4.17
N MET A 21 0.58 7.49 4.71
CA MET A 21 -0.71 6.79 4.75
C MET A 21 -1.87 7.75 4.49
N ASP A 22 -2.94 7.23 3.91
CA ASP A 22 -4.23 7.93 3.89
C ASP A 22 -4.89 7.87 5.29
N ARG A 23 -6.06 8.52 5.43
CA ARG A 23 -6.82 8.54 6.68
C ARG A 23 -7.94 7.50 6.75
N ALA A 24 -7.75 6.32 6.14
CA ALA A 24 -8.70 5.22 6.32
C ALA A 24 -8.86 4.91 7.83
N SER A 25 -10.07 4.56 8.27
CA SER A 25 -10.38 4.40 9.70
C SER A 25 -9.53 3.34 10.41
N TRP A 26 -9.05 2.34 9.68
CA TRP A 26 -8.14 1.32 10.20
C TRP A 26 -6.67 1.77 10.28
N HIS A 27 -6.30 2.93 9.73
CA HIS A 27 -5.00 3.58 9.91
C HIS A 27 -4.97 4.55 11.10
N THR A 28 -6.13 5.13 11.45
CA THR A 28 -6.24 6.19 12.46
C THR A 28 -6.88 5.74 13.78
N GLY A 29 -7.23 4.45 13.93
CA GLY A 29 -7.88 3.95 15.12
C GLY A 29 -6.96 3.93 16.35
N ASP A 30 -7.53 4.21 17.53
CA ASP A 30 -6.82 4.28 18.83
C ASP A 30 -6.14 2.96 19.26
N LYS A 31 -6.40 1.86 18.54
CA LYS A 31 -5.78 0.55 18.76
C LYS A 31 -4.46 0.36 18.02
N ALA A 32 -4.03 1.31 17.18
CA ALA A 32 -2.75 1.22 16.51
C ALA A 32 -1.63 1.15 17.57
N LYS A 33 -0.98 -0.01 17.69
CA LYS A 33 0.20 -0.16 18.54
C LYS A 33 1.22 0.89 18.13
N LYS A 34 1.82 1.59 19.10
CA LYS A 34 2.95 2.47 18.82
C LYS A 34 4.18 1.60 18.59
N TRP A 35 4.62 1.46 17.34
CA TRP A 35 5.88 0.81 16.99
C TRP A 35 7.02 1.83 17.14
N GLU A 36 8.12 1.44 17.79
CA GLU A 36 9.21 2.37 18.14
C GLU A 36 9.94 2.95 16.92
N ASN A 37 9.97 2.18 15.82
CA ASN A 37 10.73 2.52 14.62
C ASN A 37 9.88 3.01 13.44
N ILE A 38 8.55 3.11 13.59
CA ILE A 38 7.64 3.56 12.53
C ILE A 38 6.90 4.83 12.95
N VAL A 39 6.99 5.87 12.12
CA VAL A 39 6.27 7.13 12.28
C VAL A 39 5.27 7.29 11.13
N PRO A 40 3.96 7.19 11.39
CA PRO A 40 2.95 7.47 10.36
C PRO A 40 2.94 8.96 9.97
N LEU A 41 2.89 9.23 8.67
CA LEU A 41 2.67 10.56 8.09
C LEU A 41 1.34 10.54 7.31
N PHE A 42 0.30 11.07 7.95
CA PHE A 42 -1.04 11.09 7.36
C PHE A 42 -1.21 12.21 6.34
N GLN A 43 -1.71 11.85 5.17
CA GLN A 43 -2.07 12.81 4.12
C GLN A 43 -3.25 13.70 4.54
N PRO A 44 -3.41 14.88 3.92
CA PRO A 44 -4.64 15.66 4.02
C PRO A 44 -5.87 14.84 3.59
N PRO A 45 -7.05 15.09 4.18
CA PRO A 45 -8.27 14.42 3.75
C PRO A 45 -8.57 14.65 2.27
N LYS A 46 -8.98 13.58 1.57
CA LYS A 46 -9.40 13.62 0.16
C LYS A 46 -8.33 14.14 -0.82
N SER A 47 -7.06 13.87 -0.54
CA SER A 47 -5.92 14.24 -1.40
C SER A 47 -5.22 13.02 -2.02
N PRO A 48 -5.87 12.23 -2.89
CA PRO A 48 -5.24 11.09 -3.56
C PRO A 48 -4.04 11.50 -4.43
N GLU A 49 -4.00 12.72 -4.95
CA GLU A 49 -2.90 13.28 -5.72
C GLU A 49 -1.58 13.36 -4.93
N LEU A 50 -1.65 13.36 -3.60
CA LEU A 50 -0.49 13.35 -2.72
C LEU A 50 -0.04 11.94 -2.34
N ASN A 51 -0.74 10.90 -2.80
CA ASN A 51 -0.44 9.52 -2.50
C ASN A 51 0.36 8.86 -3.63
N PRO A 52 1.67 8.59 -3.45
CA PRO A 52 2.49 8.05 -4.52
C PRO A 52 2.01 6.71 -5.06
N VAL A 53 1.29 5.91 -4.24
CA VAL A 53 0.72 4.64 -4.67
C VAL A 53 -0.31 4.81 -5.79
N GLU A 54 -0.96 5.97 -5.88
CA GLU A 54 -1.91 6.26 -6.96
C GLU A 54 -1.23 6.34 -8.32
N HIS A 55 0.06 6.70 -8.39
CA HIS A 55 0.82 6.62 -9.64
C HIS A 55 1.03 5.17 -10.09
N LEU A 56 1.30 4.26 -9.15
CA LEU A 56 1.39 2.83 -9.45
C LEU A 56 0.04 2.29 -9.92
N TRP A 57 -1.04 2.65 -9.23
CA TRP A 57 -2.37 2.20 -9.63
C TRP A 57 -2.82 2.77 -10.96
N HIS A 58 -2.49 4.02 -11.25
CA HIS A 58 -2.71 4.59 -12.57
C HIS A 58 -1.93 3.84 -13.64
N HIS A 59 -0.66 3.48 -13.38
CA HIS A 59 0.12 2.65 -14.29
C HIS A 59 -0.57 1.31 -14.53
N VAL A 60 -0.87 0.55 -13.47
CA VAL A 60 -1.50 -0.78 -13.56
C VAL A 60 -2.80 -0.72 -14.35
N ARG A 61 -3.68 0.24 -14.07
CA ARG A 61 -5.01 0.33 -14.70
C ARG A 61 -4.99 0.87 -16.12
N GLU A 62 -4.22 1.92 -16.40
CA GLU A 62 -4.29 2.61 -17.70
C GLU A 62 -3.20 2.20 -18.68
N LYS A 63 -2.03 1.80 -18.19
CA LYS A 63 -0.87 1.43 -19.01
C LYS A 63 -0.55 -0.05 -18.95
N GLY A 64 -0.83 -0.68 -17.81
CA GLY A 64 -0.77 -2.11 -17.64
C GLY A 64 -1.90 -2.77 -18.42
N ASN A 65 -1.68 -4.02 -18.82
CA ASN A 65 -2.62 -4.79 -19.63
C ASN A 65 -3.85 -5.28 -18.83
N PHE A 66 -4.32 -4.48 -17.86
CA PHE A 66 -5.52 -4.71 -17.06
C PHE A 66 -6.77 -4.12 -17.69
N LYS A 67 -6.64 -3.04 -18.47
CA LYS A 67 -7.79 -2.37 -19.07
C LYS A 67 -8.49 -3.30 -20.05
N ASN A 68 -9.81 -3.46 -19.89
CA ASN A 68 -10.64 -4.34 -20.72
C ASN A 68 -10.18 -5.81 -20.74
N HIS A 69 -9.52 -6.28 -19.67
CA HIS A 69 -9.12 -7.66 -19.51
C HIS A 69 -10.01 -8.37 -18.48
N THR A 70 -10.37 -9.63 -18.73
CA THR A 70 -11.10 -10.49 -17.79
C THR A 70 -10.25 -11.69 -17.43
N PHE A 71 -10.26 -12.08 -16.16
CA PHE A 71 -9.50 -13.21 -15.65
C PHE A 71 -10.45 -14.32 -15.18
N HIS A 72 -10.02 -15.57 -15.29
CA HIS A 72 -10.81 -16.72 -14.87
C HIS A 72 -10.61 -17.08 -13.41
N SER A 73 -9.58 -16.54 -12.76
CA SER A 73 -9.29 -16.77 -11.34
C SER A 73 -8.54 -15.60 -10.70
N LEU A 74 -8.55 -15.54 -9.36
CA LEU A 74 -7.73 -14.59 -8.61
C LEU A 74 -6.22 -14.84 -8.78
N CYS A 75 -5.82 -16.10 -9.00
CA CYS A 75 -4.42 -16.46 -9.25
C CYS A 75 -3.90 -15.82 -10.55
N GLU A 76 -4.74 -15.78 -11.59
CA GLU A 76 -4.41 -15.09 -12.84
C GLU A 76 -4.30 -13.57 -12.64
N VAL A 77 -5.19 -12.97 -11.85
CA VAL A 77 -5.11 -11.54 -11.50
C VAL A 77 -3.79 -11.23 -10.80
N GLU A 78 -3.43 -12.04 -9.81
CA GLU A 78 -2.19 -11.85 -9.02
C GLU A 78 -0.95 -12.04 -9.89
N THR A 79 -0.92 -13.10 -10.69
CA THR A 79 0.18 -13.37 -11.63
C THR A 79 0.36 -12.22 -12.62
N HIS A 80 -0.75 -11.71 -13.17
CA HIS A 80 -0.73 -10.59 -14.09
C HIS A 80 -0.27 -9.30 -13.41
N LEU A 81 -0.75 -9.03 -12.18
CA LEU A 81 -0.34 -7.85 -11.41
C LEU A 81 1.17 -7.86 -11.13
N MET A 82 1.70 -9.00 -10.69
CA MET A 82 3.14 -9.15 -10.45
C MET A 82 3.95 -8.94 -11.72
N ALA A 83 3.48 -9.45 -12.86
CA ALA A 83 4.15 -9.24 -14.13
C ALA A 83 4.18 -7.76 -14.54
N GLU A 84 3.08 -7.03 -14.36
CA GLU A 84 3.01 -5.59 -14.67
C GLU A 84 3.87 -4.74 -13.71
N LEU A 85 3.92 -5.08 -12.41
CA LEU A 85 4.72 -4.33 -11.43
C LEU A 85 6.24 -4.54 -11.56
N ASN A 86 6.67 -5.59 -12.27
CA ASN A 86 8.08 -5.90 -12.50
C ASN A 86 8.64 -5.34 -13.83
N LYS A 87 7.83 -4.62 -14.60
CA LYS A 87 8.27 -3.94 -15.83
C LYS A 87 8.93 -2.59 -15.51
#